data_AF-A0A1H1KTI3-F1
#
_entry.id   AF-A0A1H1KTI3-F1
#
_cell.length_a   1.000
_cell.length_b   1.000
_cell.length_c   1.000
_cell.angle_alpha   90.00
_cell.angle_beta   90.00
_cell.angle_gamma   90.00
#
_symmetry.space_group_name_H-M   'P 1'
#
loop_
_entity.id
_entity.type
_entity.pdbx_description
1 polymer ?
#
loop_
_entity_poly.entity_id
_entity_poly.type
_entity_poly.pdbx_seq_one_letter_code
_entity_poly.pdbx_strand_id
1 'polypeptide(L)'
;MNHLLLPRRLLVLFAVSAALLLRAAEPAKPVDQPKPAEPAKADPALTPADQEVLKLPKVEVTSARIKAIDAELKKIDKQIAREKKNIKGTDLDKSLNSDKLAKSAAIFGGNSASHMEAVAATRVALLENEREMLERLKFPRTEEDKALIEKELENIRKTRRELDDAAKQR
;
A
#
# COMPACT_ATOMS: atom_id res chain seq x y z
N MET A 1 30.73 -52.98 21.15
CA MET A 1 29.35 -53.30 20.72
C MET A 1 28.72 -51.96 20.32
N ASN A 2 28.93 -51.42 19.10
CA ASN A 2 28.30 -51.78 17.82
C ASN A 2 26.77 -51.96 18.00
N HIS A 3 25.83 -51.25 17.37
CA HIS A 3 25.74 -50.52 16.09
C HIS A 3 24.77 -49.32 16.26
N LEU A 4 25.01 -48.13 15.70
CA LEU A 4 24.69 -47.71 14.33
C LEU A 4 23.25 -48.05 13.90
N LEU A 5 22.43 -47.04 13.60
CA LEU A 5 21.59 -46.95 12.38
C LEU A 5 20.70 -45.69 12.39
N LEU A 6 21.22 -44.61 11.80
CA LEU A 6 20.42 -43.71 10.94
C LEU A 6 19.98 -44.50 9.71
N PRO A 7 18.84 -44.17 9.08
CA PRO A 7 19.01 -43.61 7.74
C PRO A 7 17.96 -42.55 7.33
N ARG A 8 18.46 -41.57 6.56
CA ARG A 8 17.99 -41.13 5.22
C ARG A 8 16.48 -40.85 5.11
N ARG A 9 16.07 -39.64 4.73
CA ARG A 9 16.13 -39.19 3.33
C ARG A 9 16.17 -37.67 3.19
N LEU A 10 17.29 -37.24 2.62
CA LEU A 10 17.50 -36.06 1.80
C LEU A 10 16.61 -36.14 0.55
N LEU A 11 15.88 -35.08 0.18
CA LEU A 11 16.01 -34.44 -1.14
C LEU A 11 15.11 -33.18 -1.25
N VAL A 12 15.78 -32.04 -1.27
CA VAL A 12 15.40 -30.84 -2.02
C VAL A 12 15.23 -31.22 -3.48
N LEU A 13 14.16 -30.78 -4.17
CA LEU A 13 14.22 -30.44 -5.59
C LEU A 13 13.08 -29.48 -5.96
N PHE A 14 13.45 -28.21 -6.10
CA PHE A 14 12.76 -27.23 -6.93
C PHE A 14 12.64 -27.78 -8.35
N ALA A 15 11.42 -27.96 -8.86
CA ALA A 15 11.19 -28.19 -10.27
C ALA A 15 10.69 -26.89 -10.91
N VAL A 16 11.65 -26.11 -11.41
CA VAL A 16 11.43 -25.12 -12.46
C VAL A 16 11.16 -25.91 -13.74
N SER A 17 9.94 -25.82 -14.26
CA SER A 17 9.61 -26.31 -15.60
C SER A 17 9.18 -25.14 -16.46
N ALA A 18 10.19 -24.45 -17.01
CA ALA A 18 10.05 -23.69 -18.25
C ALA A 18 10.02 -24.69 -19.40
N ALA A 19 8.85 -24.92 -19.99
CA ALA A 19 8.70 -25.65 -21.23
C ALA A 19 8.02 -24.75 -22.26
N LEU A 20 8.87 -23.97 -22.92
CA LEU A 20 8.64 -23.33 -24.19
C LEU A 20 8.38 -24.42 -25.25
N LEU A 21 7.12 -24.59 -25.66
CA LEU A 21 6.67 -25.38 -26.80
C LEU A 21 5.39 -24.68 -27.30
N LEU A 22 5.14 -24.41 -28.57
CA LEU A 22 5.86 -24.67 -29.81
C LEU A 22 5.14 -23.80 -30.85
N ARG A 23 5.78 -22.72 -31.32
CA ARG A 23 5.31 -21.96 -32.49
C ARG A 23 5.93 -22.63 -33.72
N ALA A 24 5.16 -23.53 -34.33
CA ALA A 24 5.46 -24.11 -35.63
C ALA A 24 4.38 -23.64 -36.62
N ALA A 25 4.66 -22.52 -37.29
CA ALA A 25 3.95 -22.10 -38.48
C ALA A 25 4.86 -22.40 -39.67
N GLU A 26 4.42 -23.32 -40.52
CA GLU A 26 5.03 -23.70 -41.78
C GLU A 26 4.09 -23.29 -42.94
N PRO A 27 4.57 -23.20 -44.20
CA PRO A 27 4.68 -21.92 -44.90
C PRO A 27 3.78 -21.82 -46.14
N ALA A 28 3.40 -20.60 -46.53
CA ALA A 28 2.88 -20.32 -47.87
C ALA A 28 3.59 -19.08 -48.45
N LYS A 29 4.21 -19.31 -49.61
CA LYS A 29 5.04 -18.42 -50.42
C LYS A 29 4.20 -17.37 -51.20
N PRO A 30 4.87 -16.36 -51.81
CA PRO A 30 4.41 -14.98 -51.91
C PRO A 30 3.60 -14.72 -53.19
N VAL A 31 2.77 -13.67 -53.18
CA VAL A 31 2.19 -13.12 -54.40
C VAL A 31 2.51 -11.63 -54.51
N ASP A 32 3.40 -11.37 -55.46
CA ASP A 32 3.64 -10.22 -56.32
C ASP A 32 2.92 -8.88 -56.05
N GLN A 33 3.76 -7.84 -55.96
CA GLN A 33 3.42 -6.47 -56.32
C GLN A 33 3.56 -6.27 -57.83
N PRO A 34 2.74 -5.39 -58.42
CA PRO A 34 3.27 -4.36 -59.29
C PRO A 34 2.79 -2.94 -58.89
N LYS A 35 3.57 -1.97 -59.37
CA LYS A 35 3.72 -0.56 -58.97
C LYS A 35 2.73 0.38 -59.74
N PRO A 36 2.85 1.73 -59.69
CA PRO A 36 1.91 2.69 -59.07
C PRO A 36 1.08 3.56 -60.06
N ALA A 37 -0.04 4.14 -59.61
CA ALA A 37 -0.63 5.35 -60.21
C ALA A 37 -1.49 6.13 -59.18
N GLU A 38 -1.12 7.39 -58.92
CA GLU A 38 -1.93 8.48 -58.34
C GLU A 38 -2.84 9.10 -59.43
N PRO A 39 -3.73 10.09 -59.15
CA PRO A 39 -4.50 10.43 -57.94
C PRO A 39 -6.00 10.66 -58.26
N ALA A 40 -6.93 10.50 -57.30
CA ALA A 40 -8.25 11.17 -57.39
C ALA A 40 -8.94 11.25 -56.02
N LYS A 41 -9.37 12.47 -55.71
CA LYS A 41 -10.05 12.92 -54.48
C LYS A 41 -11.37 12.20 -54.24
N ALA A 42 -11.62 11.84 -52.98
CA ALA A 42 -12.93 11.95 -52.33
C ALA A 42 -12.73 11.81 -50.82
N ASP A 43 -12.85 12.92 -50.11
CA ASP A 43 -12.98 12.91 -48.65
C ASP A 43 -14.28 12.19 -48.27
N PRO A 44 -14.27 11.14 -47.43
CA PRO A 44 -15.45 10.78 -46.68
C PRO A 44 -15.48 11.68 -45.45
N ALA A 45 -16.47 12.57 -45.42
CA ALA A 45 -16.83 13.35 -44.25
C ALA A 45 -16.98 12.39 -43.04
N LEU A 46 -16.05 12.50 -42.09
CA LEU A 46 -16.18 11.88 -40.78
C LEU A 46 -17.39 12.49 -40.09
N THR A 47 -18.36 11.65 -39.75
CA THR A 47 -19.52 12.00 -38.95
C THR A 47 -19.09 12.46 -37.55
N PRO A 48 -19.87 13.28 -36.84
CA PRO A 48 -19.48 13.85 -35.53
C PRO A 48 -19.42 12.81 -34.39
N ALA A 49 -19.64 11.52 -34.69
CA ALA A 49 -19.83 10.45 -33.72
C ALA A 49 -18.52 9.72 -33.35
N ASP A 50 -17.43 9.91 -34.09
CA ASP A 50 -16.10 9.36 -33.74
C ASP A 50 -15.27 10.31 -32.84
N GLN A 51 -15.87 11.43 -32.39
CA GLN A 51 -15.25 12.40 -31.49
C GLN A 51 -15.51 12.10 -30.00
N GLU A 52 -15.64 10.84 -29.61
CA GLU A 52 -15.13 10.44 -28.30
C GLU A 52 -13.60 10.49 -28.37
N VAL A 53 -13.11 11.74 -28.44
CA VAL A 53 -11.72 12.09 -28.22
C VAL A 53 -11.31 11.39 -26.94
N LEU A 54 -10.49 10.36 -27.08
CA LEU A 54 -9.72 9.74 -26.01
C LEU A 54 -8.88 10.84 -25.36
N LYS A 55 -9.49 11.63 -24.47
CA LYS A 55 -8.82 12.69 -23.73
C LYS A 55 -7.83 11.99 -22.81
N LEU A 56 -6.55 12.27 -23.02
CA LEU A 56 -5.51 11.76 -22.13
C LEU A 56 -5.80 12.22 -20.69
N PRO A 57 -5.66 11.33 -19.69
CA PRO A 57 -5.85 11.70 -18.29
C PRO A 57 -4.93 12.86 -17.92
N LYS A 58 -5.48 13.90 -17.30
CA LYS A 58 -4.68 15.01 -16.78
C LYS A 58 -3.88 14.54 -15.58
N VAL A 59 -2.56 14.60 -15.68
CA VAL A 59 -1.65 14.21 -14.62
C VAL A 59 -0.79 15.41 -14.25
N GLU A 60 -1.25 16.18 -13.26
CA GLU A 60 -0.49 17.31 -12.73
C GLU A 60 0.24 16.91 -11.44
N VAL A 61 1.55 17.20 -11.39
CA VAL A 61 2.39 17.10 -10.19
C VAL A 61 3.16 18.42 -10.05
N THR A 62 2.84 19.19 -9.02
CA THR A 62 3.57 20.44 -8.72
C THR A 62 4.65 20.18 -7.69
N SER A 63 5.83 20.80 -7.87
CA SER A 63 6.93 20.70 -6.90
C SER A 63 6.55 21.25 -5.53
N ALA A 64 5.63 22.22 -5.48
CA ALA A 64 5.04 22.73 -4.25
C ALA A 64 4.26 21.64 -3.50
N ARG A 65 3.45 20.83 -4.20
CA ARG A 65 2.70 19.70 -3.59
C ARG A 65 3.65 18.66 -3.01
N ILE A 66 4.71 18.29 -3.73
CA ILE A 66 5.71 17.33 -3.23
C ILE A 66 6.35 17.85 -1.93
N LYS A 67 6.77 19.12 -1.90
CA LYS A 67 7.34 19.74 -0.69
C LYS A 67 6.37 19.77 0.49
N ALA A 68 5.09 20.01 0.24
CA ALA A 68 4.06 19.96 1.28
C ALA A 68 3.91 18.54 1.85
N ILE A 69 3.86 17.53 0.98
CA ILE A 69 3.82 16.12 1.38
C ILE A 69 5.08 15.74 2.18
N ASP A 70 6.27 16.18 1.78
CA ASP A 70 7.50 15.94 2.54
C ASP A 70 7.46 16.54 3.96
N ALA A 71 6.86 17.72 4.11
CA ALA A 71 6.68 18.33 5.42
C ALA A 71 5.69 17.54 6.31
N GLU A 72 4.63 16.98 5.73
CA GLU A 72 3.69 16.10 6.43
C GLU A 72 4.34 14.78 6.84
N LEU A 73 5.10 14.14 5.94
CA LEU A 73 5.83 12.90 6.25
C LEU A 73 6.78 13.10 7.43
N LYS A 74 7.53 14.21 7.47
CA LYS A 74 8.39 14.54 8.62
C LYS A 74 7.62 14.67 9.94
N LYS A 75 6.37 15.15 9.91
CA LYS A 75 5.53 15.23 11.12
C LYS A 75 5.09 13.83 11.55
N ILE A 76 4.68 12.99 10.60
CA ILE A 76 4.25 11.61 10.84
C ILE A 76 5.41 10.76 11.36
N ASP A 77 6.60 10.85 10.77
CA ASP A 77 7.79 10.12 11.22
C ASP A 77 8.14 10.45 12.69
N LYS A 78 7.99 11.71 13.10
CA LYS A 78 8.15 12.11 14.50
C LYS A 78 7.07 11.53 15.41
N GLN A 79 5.83 11.43 14.94
CA GLN A 79 4.75 10.79 15.70
C GLN A 79 5.01 9.28 15.84
N ILE A 80 5.38 8.59 14.76
CA ILE A 80 5.76 7.17 14.77
C ILE A 80 6.91 6.94 15.76
N ALA A 81 7.96 7.75 15.71
CA ALA A 81 9.10 7.60 16.60
C ALA A 81 8.74 7.80 18.09
N ARG A 82 7.75 8.65 18.39
CA ARG A 82 7.22 8.80 19.75
C ARG A 82 6.40 7.59 20.17
N GLU A 83 5.44 7.18 19.35
CA GLU A 83 4.57 6.06 19.69
C GLU A 83 5.34 4.73 19.78
N LYS A 84 6.36 4.52 18.95
CA LYS A 84 7.24 3.35 19.07
C LYS A 84 7.96 3.25 20.41
N LYS A 85 8.21 4.39 21.08
CA LYS A 85 8.76 4.39 22.46
C LYS A 85 7.68 4.02 23.48
N ASN A 86 6.43 4.37 23.23
CA ASN A 86 5.29 4.06 24.10
C ASN A 86 4.83 2.59 24.00
N ILE A 87 5.16 1.89 22.90
CA ILE A 87 4.88 0.44 22.77
C ILE A 87 5.61 -0.38 23.83
N LYS A 88 6.80 0.05 24.24
CA LYS A 88 7.56 -0.59 25.32
C LYS A 88 7.32 0.22 26.58
N GLY A 89 6.23 -0.07 27.27
CA GLY A 89 5.94 0.53 28.57
C GLY A 89 7.13 0.38 29.50
N THR A 90 7.38 1.41 30.31
CA THR A 90 8.46 1.41 31.30
C THR A 90 8.20 0.34 32.36
N ASP A 91 9.24 -0.20 32.99
CA ASP A 91 9.07 -1.24 34.01
C ASP A 91 8.24 -0.75 35.20
N LEU A 92 8.38 0.54 35.55
CA LEU A 92 7.55 1.19 36.56
C LEU A 92 6.07 1.19 36.15
N ASP A 93 5.76 1.62 34.93
CA ASP A 93 4.40 1.64 34.40
C ASP A 93 3.76 0.24 34.40
N LYS A 94 4.53 -0.78 34.02
CA LYS A 94 4.08 -2.19 34.07
C LYS A 94 3.79 -2.66 35.48
N SER A 95 4.59 -2.23 36.46
CA SER A 95 4.37 -2.60 37.87
C SER A 95 3.13 -1.92 38.47
N LEU A 96 2.92 -0.65 38.15
CA LEU A 96 1.79 0.14 38.66
C LEU A 96 0.48 -0.21 37.95
N ASN A 97 0.53 -0.47 36.65
CA ASN A 97 -0.62 -0.75 35.80
C ASN A 97 -0.65 -2.20 35.31
N SER A 98 -0.25 -3.15 36.16
CA SER A 98 -0.32 -4.58 35.83
C SER A 98 -1.76 -5.03 35.55
N ASP A 99 -1.95 -6.04 34.70
CA ASP A 99 -3.30 -6.51 34.33
C ASP A 99 -4.18 -6.89 35.53
N LYS A 100 -3.57 -7.35 36.62
CA LYS A 100 -4.29 -7.66 37.87
C LYS A 100 -4.79 -6.39 38.56
N LEU A 101 -3.95 -5.37 38.68
CA LEU A 101 -4.31 -4.08 39.30
C LEU A 101 -5.27 -3.29 38.41
N ALA A 102 -5.07 -3.36 37.10
CA ALA A 102 -5.93 -2.74 36.12
C ALA A 102 -7.35 -3.31 36.12
N LYS A 103 -7.54 -4.61 36.35
CA LYS A 103 -8.90 -5.20 36.49
C LYS A 103 -9.67 -4.61 37.67
N SER A 104 -8.99 -4.36 38.80
CA SER A 104 -9.61 -3.65 39.93
C SER A 104 -9.80 -2.17 39.64
N ALA A 105 -8.84 -1.52 38.97
CA ALA A 105 -8.91 -0.11 38.63
C ALA A 105 -9.92 0.18 37.49
N ALA A 106 -10.26 -0.81 36.66
CA ALA A 106 -11.23 -0.67 35.57
C ALA A 106 -12.63 -0.29 36.06
N ILE A 107 -12.98 -0.64 37.31
CA ILE A 107 -14.21 -0.19 37.98
C ILE A 107 -14.21 1.34 38.13
N PHE A 108 -13.04 1.95 38.24
CA PHE A 108 -12.82 3.38 38.37
C PHE A 108 -12.27 4.04 37.08
N GLY A 109 -12.29 3.32 35.94
CA GLY A 109 -11.77 3.83 34.67
C GLY A 109 -10.25 3.72 34.49
N GLY A 110 -9.58 2.83 35.22
CA GLY A 110 -8.15 2.58 35.06
C GLY A 110 -7.82 1.62 33.90
N ASN A 111 -6.83 1.98 33.07
CA ASN A 111 -6.31 1.13 32.00
C ASN A 111 -5.06 0.33 32.43
N SER A 112 -4.87 -0.86 31.85
CA SER A 112 -3.63 -1.63 32.04
C SER A 112 -2.48 -1.10 31.18
N ALA A 113 -1.25 -1.35 31.61
CA ALA A 113 -0.04 -1.11 30.81
C ALA A 113 -0.14 -1.84 29.46
N SER A 114 -0.61 -3.10 29.46
CA SER A 114 -0.82 -3.89 28.24
C SER A 114 -1.82 -3.23 27.28
N HIS A 115 -2.87 -2.59 27.80
CA HIS A 115 -3.83 -1.86 26.98
C HIS A 115 -3.19 -0.62 26.36
N MET A 116 -2.43 0.15 27.14
CA MET A 116 -1.73 1.34 26.65
C MET A 116 -0.68 1.00 25.58
N GLU A 117 0.07 -0.09 25.77
CA GLU A 117 1.01 -0.61 24.78
C GLU A 117 0.29 -1.03 23.49
N ALA A 118 -0.87 -1.71 23.61
CA ALA A 118 -1.67 -2.11 22.46
C ALA A 118 -2.23 -0.90 21.68
N VAL A 119 -2.70 0.15 22.38
CA VAL A 119 -3.15 1.39 21.75
C VAL A 119 -1.98 2.12 21.06
N ALA A 120 -0.80 2.15 21.67
CA ALA A 120 0.38 2.71 21.03
C ALA A 120 0.78 1.93 19.76
N ALA A 121 0.69 0.60 19.79
CA ALA A 121 0.96 -0.25 18.63
C ALA A 121 -0.02 0.00 17.49
N THR A 122 -1.33 0.13 17.78
CA THR A 122 -2.33 0.45 16.76
C THR A 122 -2.15 1.86 16.21
N ARG A 123 -1.78 2.85 17.03
CA ARG A 123 -1.40 4.19 16.56
C ARG A 123 -0.25 4.15 15.57
N VAL A 124 0.80 3.38 15.87
CA VAL A 124 1.94 3.21 14.96
C VAL A 124 1.50 2.62 13.63
N ALA A 125 0.70 1.55 13.64
CA ALA A 125 0.21 0.93 12.41
C ALA A 125 -0.61 1.91 11.55
N LEU A 126 -1.51 2.68 12.16
CA LEU A 126 -2.31 3.68 11.44
C LEU A 126 -1.44 4.81 10.87
N LEU A 127 -0.42 5.25 11.62
CA LEU A 127 0.53 6.27 11.17
C LEU A 127 1.41 5.77 10.02
N GLU A 128 1.85 4.53 10.07
CA GLU A 128 2.63 3.89 9.00
C GLU A 128 1.79 3.76 7.71
N ASN A 129 0.52 3.40 7.83
CA ASN A 129 -0.42 3.41 6.70
C ASN A 129 -0.62 4.82 6.13
N GLU A 130 -0.81 5.83 6.98
CA GLU A 130 -0.95 7.23 6.54
C GLU A 130 0.31 7.70 5.80
N ARG A 131 1.49 7.36 6.34
CA ARG A 131 2.79 7.65 5.73
C ARG A 131 2.89 7.05 4.33
N GLU A 132 2.51 5.78 4.17
CA GLU A 132 2.55 5.10 2.87
C GLU A 132 1.62 5.76 1.85
N MET A 133 0.38 6.09 2.25
CA MET A 133 -0.56 6.77 1.35
C MET A 133 -0.06 8.16 0.91
N LEU A 134 0.56 8.92 1.81
CA LEU A 134 1.18 10.20 1.46
C LEU A 134 2.38 10.02 0.52
N GLU A 135 3.19 8.99 0.69
CA GLU A 135 4.26 8.66 -0.25
C GLU A 135 3.71 8.32 -1.64
N ARG A 136 2.60 7.58 -1.71
CA ARG A 136 1.93 7.24 -2.99
C ARG A 136 1.43 8.48 -3.74
N LEU A 137 1.07 9.56 -3.04
CA LEU A 137 0.63 10.84 -3.64
C LEU A 137 1.76 11.66 -4.27
N LYS A 138 3.03 11.29 -4.06
CA LYS A 138 4.18 11.94 -4.73
C LYS A 138 4.29 11.54 -6.20
N PHE A 139 3.77 10.38 -6.55
CA PHE A 139 3.89 9.84 -7.90
C PHE A 139 2.77 10.38 -8.80
N PRO A 140 3.04 10.58 -10.10
CA PRO A 140 2.03 10.97 -11.07
C PRO A 140 0.91 9.93 -11.16
N ARG A 141 -0.35 10.37 -11.02
CA ARG A 141 -1.56 9.53 -11.03
C ARG A 141 -2.74 10.29 -11.65
N THR A 142 -3.77 9.56 -12.07
CA THR A 142 -5.05 10.13 -12.51
C THR A 142 -5.74 10.87 -11.35
N GLU A 143 -6.68 11.75 -11.67
CA GLU A 143 -7.45 12.47 -10.64
C GLU A 143 -8.33 11.52 -9.80
N GLU A 144 -8.88 10.49 -10.44
CA GLU A 144 -9.66 9.44 -9.77
C GLU A 144 -8.82 8.68 -8.75
N ASP A 145 -7.63 8.23 -9.13
CA ASP A 145 -6.70 7.54 -8.22
C ASP A 145 -6.28 8.44 -7.05
N LYS A 146 -6.04 9.73 -7.31
CA LYS A 146 -5.72 10.71 -6.26
C LYS A 146 -6.86 10.85 -5.27
N ALA A 147 -8.10 10.99 -5.77
CA ALA A 147 -9.29 11.13 -4.92
C ALA A 147 -9.52 9.88 -4.06
N LEU A 148 -9.26 8.67 -4.60
CA LEU A 148 -9.33 7.43 -3.83
C LEU A 148 -8.31 7.41 -2.69
N ILE A 149 -7.04 7.75 -2.97
CA ILE A 149 -6.00 7.81 -1.94
C ILE A 149 -6.31 8.88 -0.88
N GLU A 150 -6.83 10.04 -1.29
CA GLU A 150 -7.23 11.11 -0.36
C GLU A 150 -8.40 10.69 0.53
N LYS A 151 -9.37 9.94 -0.02
CA LYS A 151 -10.47 9.35 0.76
C LYS A 151 -9.96 8.31 1.77
N GLU A 152 -9.02 7.46 1.36
CA GLU A 152 -8.37 6.50 2.26
C GLU A 152 -7.59 7.20 3.39
N LEU A 153 -6.87 8.27 3.07
CA LEU A 153 -6.18 9.11 4.06
C LEU A 153 -7.16 9.71 5.08
N GLU A 154 -8.30 10.23 4.62
CA GLU A 154 -9.31 10.78 5.52
C GLU A 154 -9.89 9.70 6.44
N ASN A 155 -10.16 8.51 5.91
CA ASN A 155 -10.61 7.36 6.69
C ASN A 155 -9.57 6.99 7.76
N ILE A 156 -8.29 6.87 7.41
CA ILE A 156 -7.21 6.57 8.37
C ILE A 156 -7.17 7.65 9.47
N ARG A 157 -7.22 8.92 9.09
CA ARG A 157 -7.22 10.05 10.03
C ARG A 157 -8.44 10.03 10.95
N LYS A 158 -9.61 9.63 10.43
CA LYS A 158 -10.83 9.45 11.22
C LYS A 158 -10.68 8.31 12.22
N THR A 159 -10.23 7.13 11.77
CA THR A 159 -9.98 5.98 12.65
C THR A 159 -8.97 6.30 13.74
N ARG A 160 -7.93 7.10 13.44
CA ARG A 160 -6.98 7.58 14.45
C ARG A 160 -7.65 8.43 15.53
N ARG A 161 -8.50 9.40 15.14
CA ARG A 161 -9.24 10.23 16.10
C ARG A 161 -10.18 9.38 16.96
N GLU A 162 -10.90 8.46 16.34
CA GLU A 162 -11.80 7.54 17.05
C GLU A 162 -11.04 6.66 18.05
N LEU A 163 -9.87 6.15 17.66
CA LEU A 163 -8.98 5.40 18.57
C LEU A 163 -8.54 6.26 19.76
N ASP A 164 -8.15 7.51 19.51
CA ASP A 164 -7.72 8.43 20.57
C ASP A 164 -8.86 8.84 21.50
N ASP A 165 -10.07 9.02 20.97
CA ASP A 165 -11.24 9.37 21.77
C ASP A 165 -11.73 8.15 22.57
N ALA A 166 -11.74 6.96 21.97
CA ALA A 166 -12.04 5.71 22.69
C ALA A 166 -11.04 5.45 23.82
N ALA A 167 -9.76 5.77 23.62
CA ALA A 167 -8.73 5.64 24.65
C ALA A 167 -8.86 6.66 25.80
N LYS A 168 -9.56 7.79 25.59
CA LYS A 168 -9.81 8.81 26.63
C LYS A 168 -11.09 8.59 27.44
N GLN A 169 -12.07 7.88 26.86
CA GLN A 169 -13.41 7.71 27.45
C GLN A 169 -13.51 6.56 28.46
N ARG A 170 -12.40 5.89 28.76
CA ARG A 170 -12.33 4.79 29.72
C ARG A 170 -11.53 5.22 30.92
#